data_AF-A0A137PFH2-F1
#
_entry.id   AF-A0A137PFH2-F1
#
_cell.length_a   1.000
_cell.length_b   1.000
_cell.length_c   1.000
_cell.angle_alpha   90.00
_cell.angle_beta   90.00
_cell.angle_gamma   90.00
#
_symmetry.space_group_name_H-M   'P 1'
#
loop_
_entity.id
_entity.type
_entity.pdbx_description
1 polymer ?
#
loop_
_entity_poly.entity_id
_entity_poly.type
_entity_poly.pdbx_seq_one_letter_code
_entity_poly.pdbx_strand_id
1 'polypeptide(L)'
;MGFPKLTSLLLTAPPYAVGIVTLILLSRHSDKKMERCYHICLPIIAGIIGFLIMIPDTSKYWKYLGSCIAVQGIFNASPISLSWLSNNMVGSTKSATATAMIVSFSNVGGVVAGQMFRKWEAPNYLISLSVCVSLLLMSLILINILRYCLNLENLKLEKLSNNPSYEWEIRDGINIRDFRYIL
;
A
#
# COMPACT_ATOMS: atom_id res chain seq x y z
N MET A 1 14.55 18.64 9.89
CA MET A 1 15.92 18.98 9.43
C MET A 1 15.99 20.49 9.29
N GLY A 2 16.90 21.18 9.98
CA GLY A 2 16.94 22.65 10.06
C GLY A 2 17.33 23.38 8.77
N PHE A 3 16.64 23.10 7.66
CA PHE A 3 16.78 23.81 6.39
C PHE A 3 15.68 24.87 6.24
N PRO A 4 15.94 25.96 5.50
CA PRO A 4 14.93 26.96 5.18
C PRO A 4 13.72 26.31 4.48
N LYS A 5 12.51 26.83 4.74
CA LYS A 5 11.25 26.30 4.17
C LYS A 5 11.31 26.20 2.64
N LEU A 6 11.88 27.20 1.98
CA LEU A 6 12.03 27.24 0.51
C LEU A 6 12.95 26.14 -0.02
N THR A 7 14.07 25.88 0.65
CA THR A 7 15.03 24.83 0.25
C THR A 7 14.44 23.44 0.45
N SER A 8 13.65 23.23 1.50
CA SER A 8 13.01 21.93 1.77
C SER A 8 11.96 21.57 0.72
N LEU A 9 11.21 22.56 0.22
CA LEU A 9 10.24 22.38 -0.88
C LEU A 9 10.93 22.13 -2.24
N LEU A 10 12.02 22.84 -2.54
CA LEU A 10 12.79 22.55 -3.75
C LEU A 10 13.41 21.14 -3.73
N LEU A 11 13.83 20.68 -2.54
CA LEU A 11 14.49 19.39 -2.39
C LEU A 11 13.51 18.21 -2.43
N THR A 12 12.20 18.41 -2.22
CA THR A 12 11.20 17.34 -2.33
C THR A 12 10.62 17.20 -3.75
N ALA A 13 10.74 18.19 -4.61
CA ALA A 13 10.23 18.11 -5.98
C ALA A 13 10.85 16.97 -6.83
N PRO A 14 12.19 16.74 -6.82
CA PRO A 14 12.80 15.64 -7.55
C PRO A 14 12.33 14.24 -7.11
N PRO A 15 12.27 13.88 -5.81
CA PRO A 15 11.81 12.55 -5.41
C PRO A 15 10.34 12.31 -5.78
N TYR A 16 9.46 13.32 -5.74
CA TYR A 16 8.08 13.15 -6.22
C TYR A 16 8.01 12.90 -7.73
N ALA A 17 8.82 13.57 -8.54
CA ALA A 17 8.89 13.34 -9.98
C ALA A 17 9.37 11.90 -10.30
N VAL A 18 10.42 11.44 -9.61
CA VAL A 18 10.87 10.03 -9.70
C VAL A 18 9.76 9.09 -9.22
N GLY A 19 8.98 9.50 -8.22
CA GLY A 19 7.82 8.76 -7.70
C GLY A 19 6.80 8.44 -8.75
N ILE A 20 6.36 9.47 -9.46
CA ILE A 20 5.39 9.32 -10.55
C ILE A 20 5.93 8.37 -11.62
N VAL A 21 7.19 8.47 -11.99
CA VAL A 21 7.81 7.57 -12.98
C VAL A 21 7.84 6.12 -12.46
N THR A 22 8.30 5.90 -11.23
CA THR A 22 8.34 4.55 -10.63
C THR A 22 6.95 3.96 -10.45
N LEU A 23 5.95 4.79 -10.11
CA LEU A 23 4.56 4.39 -9.98
C LEU A 23 4.01 3.90 -11.31
N ILE A 24 4.21 4.67 -12.37
CA ILE A 24 3.73 4.31 -13.71
C ILE A 24 4.38 3.01 -14.18
N LEU A 25 5.70 2.85 -13.98
CA LEU A 25 6.40 1.63 -14.34
C LEU A 25 5.90 0.41 -13.54
N LEU A 26 5.72 0.57 -12.23
CA LEU A 26 5.26 -0.49 -11.35
C LEU A 26 3.80 -0.86 -11.60
N SER A 27 2.94 0.13 -11.87
CA SER A 27 1.55 -0.08 -12.27
C SER A 27 1.47 -0.85 -13.59
N ARG A 28 2.24 -0.43 -14.61
CA ARG A 28 2.29 -1.15 -15.90
C ARG A 28 2.84 -2.57 -15.76
N HIS A 29 3.78 -2.80 -14.85
CA HIS A 29 4.29 -4.14 -14.57
C HIS A 29 3.27 -5.01 -13.82
N SER A 30 2.55 -4.41 -12.87
CA SER A 30 1.47 -5.03 -12.09
C SER A 30 0.32 -5.48 -12.99
N ASP A 31 -0.12 -4.62 -13.92
CA ASP A 31 -1.19 -4.95 -14.87
C ASP A 31 -0.79 -6.03 -15.87
N LYS A 32 0.52 -6.16 -16.18
CA LYS A 32 1.03 -7.22 -17.08
C LYS A 32 1.13 -8.58 -16.41
N LYS A 33 1.38 -8.64 -15.09
CA LYS A 33 1.70 -9.92 -14.42
C LYS A 33 0.52 -10.59 -13.73
N MET A 34 -0.63 -9.93 -13.57
CA MET A 34 -1.83 -10.49 -12.92
C MET A 34 -1.55 -11.09 -11.51
N GLU A 35 -0.41 -10.77 -10.90
CA GLU A 35 0.01 -11.13 -9.55
C GLU A 35 0.35 -9.84 -8.79
N ARG A 36 -0.69 -9.25 -8.21
CA ARG A 36 -0.67 -7.90 -7.62
C ARG A 36 -0.05 -7.90 -6.23
N CYS A 37 -0.11 -9.01 -5.48
CA CYS A 37 0.50 -9.06 -4.14
C CYS A 37 2.00 -8.77 -4.11
N TYR A 38 2.79 -9.32 -5.05
CA TYR A 38 4.24 -9.06 -5.07
C TYR A 38 4.55 -7.59 -5.37
N HIS A 39 3.70 -6.92 -6.15
CA HIS A 39 3.85 -5.52 -6.50
C HIS A 39 3.46 -4.56 -5.36
N ILE A 40 2.73 -5.04 -4.35
CA ILE A 40 2.43 -4.28 -3.13
C ILE A 40 3.50 -4.55 -2.07
N CYS A 41 3.97 -5.80 -1.94
CA CYS A 41 5.00 -6.15 -0.95
C CYS A 41 6.35 -5.46 -1.22
N LEU A 42 6.80 -5.38 -2.47
CA LEU A 42 8.07 -4.74 -2.83
C LEU A 42 8.18 -3.27 -2.39
N PRO A 43 7.21 -2.38 -2.70
CA PRO A 43 7.29 -0.98 -2.27
C PRO A 43 7.13 -0.82 -0.76
N ILE A 44 6.39 -1.69 -0.07
CA ILE A 44 6.32 -1.67 1.40
C ILE A 44 7.66 -2.06 2.03
N ILE A 45 8.33 -3.07 1.49
CA ILE A 45 9.68 -3.47 1.93
C ILE A 45 10.68 -2.34 1.68
N ALA A 46 10.62 -1.69 0.52
CA ALA A 46 11.44 -0.51 0.23
C ALA A 46 11.16 0.63 1.23
N GLY A 47 9.89 0.82 1.60
CA GLY A 47 9.48 1.77 2.65
C GLY A 47 10.13 1.46 4.00
N ILE A 48 10.07 0.20 4.44
CA ILE A 48 10.68 -0.27 5.69
C ILE A 48 12.19 -0.05 5.67
N ILE A 49 12.87 -0.36 4.57
CA ILE A 49 14.31 -0.12 4.40
C ILE A 49 14.63 1.38 4.52
N GLY A 50 13.82 2.24 3.90
CA GLY A 50 13.97 3.69 3.99
C GLY A 50 13.89 4.21 5.42
N PHE A 51 12.95 3.71 6.22
CA PHE A 51 12.85 4.06 7.64
C PHE A 51 13.98 3.46 8.47
N LEU A 52 14.41 2.23 8.21
CA LEU A 52 15.54 1.60 8.90
C LEU A 52 16.85 2.39 8.72
N ILE A 53 17.07 2.96 7.52
CA ILE A 53 18.23 3.82 7.23
C ILE A 53 18.19 5.13 8.05
N MET A 54 17.01 5.61 8.43
CA MET A 54 16.85 6.85 9.20
C MET A 54 17.02 6.67 10.72
N ILE A 55 16.91 5.45 11.25
CA ILE A 55 17.03 5.14 12.69
C ILE A 55 18.44 5.41 13.25
N PRO A 56 19.54 4.92 12.65
CA PRO A 56 20.88 5.20 13.17
C PRO A 56 21.25 6.67 13.02
N ASP A 57 22.09 7.17 13.93
CA ASP A 57 22.52 8.57 13.92
C ASP A 57 23.55 8.85 12.81
N THR A 58 23.03 8.83 11.58
CA THR A 58 23.81 8.95 10.34
C THR A 58 23.80 10.39 9.85
N SER A 59 24.80 10.75 9.03
CA SER A 59 24.89 12.06 8.38
C SER A 59 23.57 12.51 7.73
N LYS A 60 23.32 13.83 7.73
CA LYS A 60 22.09 14.46 7.22
C LYS A 60 21.69 13.98 5.81
N TYR A 61 22.68 13.66 4.98
CA TYR A 61 22.49 13.12 3.62
C TYR A 61 21.80 11.75 3.61
N TRP A 62 22.19 10.84 4.51
CA TRP A 62 21.60 9.49 4.60
C TRP A 62 20.18 9.54 5.15
N LYS A 63 19.91 10.41 6.13
CA LYS A 63 18.54 10.64 6.63
C LYS A 63 17.63 11.19 5.52
N TYR A 64 18.16 12.04 4.64
CA TYR A 64 17.40 12.56 3.49
C TYR A 64 17.15 11.47 2.42
N LEU A 65 18.16 10.68 2.06
CA LEU A 65 18.00 9.56 1.12
C LEU A 65 17.01 8.52 1.64
N GLY A 66 17.11 8.14 2.93
CA GLY A 66 16.18 7.22 3.58
C GLY A 66 14.73 7.73 3.53
N SER A 67 14.53 9.03 3.78
CA SER A 67 13.20 9.64 3.68
C SER A 67 12.64 9.67 2.25
N CYS A 68 13.49 9.87 1.25
CA CYS A 68 13.08 9.81 -0.16
C CYS A 68 12.61 8.39 -0.52
N ILE A 69 13.40 7.37 -0.16
CA ILE A 69 13.05 5.97 -0.43
C ILE A 69 11.76 5.58 0.31
N ALA A 70 11.60 6.01 1.56
CA ALA A 70 10.41 5.74 2.35
C ALA A 70 9.14 6.33 1.73
N VAL A 71 9.19 7.61 1.32
CA VAL A 71 8.07 8.29 0.65
C VAL A 71 7.70 7.58 -0.66
N GLN A 72 8.70 7.21 -1.45
CA GLN A 72 8.49 6.50 -2.72
C GLN A 72 7.80 5.15 -2.54
N GLY A 73 8.24 4.37 -1.53
CA GLY A 73 7.62 3.09 -1.21
C GLY A 73 6.15 3.23 -0.83
N ILE A 74 5.84 4.16 0.09
CA ILE A 74 4.46 4.38 0.54
C ILE A 74 3.58 4.88 -0.60
N PHE A 75 4.07 5.85 -1.39
CA PHE A 75 3.30 6.47 -2.47
C PHE A 75 2.94 5.46 -3.57
N ASN A 76 3.85 4.52 -3.86
CA ASN A 76 3.60 3.46 -4.82
C ASN A 76 2.62 2.39 -4.30
N ALA A 77 2.68 2.06 -3.01
CA ALA A 77 1.84 1.01 -2.42
C ALA A 77 0.35 1.41 -2.33
N SER A 78 0.05 2.69 -2.07
CA SER A 78 -1.34 3.18 -1.87
C SER A 78 -2.28 2.94 -3.06
N PRO A 79 -1.99 3.40 -4.29
CA PRO A 79 -2.89 3.22 -5.42
C PRO A 79 -3.01 1.74 -5.84
N ILE A 80 -1.91 0.98 -5.77
CA ILE A 80 -1.92 -0.44 -6.15
C ILE A 80 -2.82 -1.23 -5.20
N SER A 81 -2.77 -0.94 -3.89
CA SER A 81 -3.63 -1.57 -2.89
C SER A 81 -5.11 -1.24 -3.12
N LEU A 82 -5.42 0.01 -3.51
CA LEU A 82 -6.78 0.44 -3.80
C LEU A 82 -7.34 -0.25 -5.06
N SER A 83 -6.53 -0.31 -6.12
CA SER A 83 -6.88 -1.03 -7.34
C SER A 83 -7.06 -2.53 -7.07
N TRP A 84 -6.24 -3.13 -6.21
CA TRP A 84 -6.38 -4.54 -5.85
C TRP A 84 -7.70 -4.80 -5.12
N LEU A 85 -8.08 -3.96 -4.14
CA LEU A 85 -9.36 -4.13 -3.46
C LEU A 85 -10.54 -3.98 -4.41
N SER A 86 -10.56 -2.92 -5.22
CA SER A 86 -11.68 -2.65 -6.13
C SER A 86 -11.89 -3.79 -7.14
N ASN A 87 -10.80 -4.40 -7.63
CA ASN A 87 -10.89 -5.53 -8.56
C ASN A 87 -11.30 -6.84 -7.90
N ASN A 88 -11.09 -7.01 -6.60
CA ASN A 88 -11.52 -8.22 -5.89
C ASN A 88 -12.97 -8.14 -5.40
N MET A 89 -13.72 -7.08 -5.71
CA MET A 89 -15.11 -6.92 -5.26
C MET A 89 -16.09 -7.04 -6.43
N VAL A 90 -16.98 -8.03 -6.36
CA VAL A 90 -18.09 -8.18 -7.32
C VAL A 90 -19.24 -7.27 -6.93
N GLY A 91 -19.42 -6.20 -7.72
CA GLY A 91 -20.56 -5.29 -7.71
C GLY A 91 -20.18 -3.83 -7.42
N SER A 92 -20.70 -2.91 -8.24
CA SER A 92 -20.32 -1.48 -8.22
C SER A 92 -20.53 -0.84 -6.84
N THR A 93 -21.68 -1.09 -6.22
CA THR A 93 -22.03 -0.56 -4.89
C THR A 93 -21.11 -1.09 -3.79
N LYS A 94 -20.71 -2.36 -3.87
CA LYS A 94 -19.83 -2.98 -2.87
C LYS A 94 -18.40 -2.46 -2.99
N SER A 95 -17.87 -2.37 -4.21
CA SER A 95 -16.55 -1.77 -4.46
C SER A 95 -16.52 -0.31 -4.02
N ALA A 96 -17.53 0.49 -4.37
CA ALA A 96 -17.60 1.89 -3.99
C ALA A 96 -17.61 2.08 -2.47
N THR A 97 -18.40 1.27 -1.76
CA THR A 97 -18.49 1.33 -0.30
C THR A 97 -17.15 0.98 0.36
N ALA A 98 -16.46 -0.05 -0.11
CA ALA A 98 -15.18 -0.44 0.47
C ALA A 98 -14.05 0.56 0.16
N THR A 99 -14.03 1.12 -1.05
CA THR A 99 -13.14 2.23 -1.40
C THR A 99 -13.41 3.45 -0.50
N ALA A 100 -14.67 3.79 -0.26
CA ALA A 100 -15.02 4.89 0.65
C ALA A 100 -14.51 4.62 2.08
N MET A 101 -14.68 3.40 2.60
CA MET A 101 -14.15 3.01 3.90
C MET A 101 -12.63 3.18 3.99
N ILE A 102 -11.86 2.72 2.99
CA ILE A 102 -10.40 2.93 2.95
C ILE A 102 -10.06 4.42 3.03
N VAL A 103 -10.74 5.25 2.26
CA VAL A 103 -10.47 6.70 2.22
C VAL A 103 -10.80 7.35 3.57
N SER A 104 -11.89 6.93 4.24
CA SER A 104 -12.22 7.39 5.60
C SER A 104 -11.12 7.04 6.61
N PHE A 105 -10.65 5.79 6.62
CA PHE A 105 -9.55 5.38 7.51
C PHE A 105 -8.23 6.09 7.19
N SER A 106 -7.98 6.38 5.90
CA SER A 106 -6.80 7.12 5.46
C SER A 106 -6.78 8.54 6.05
N ASN A 107 -7.93 9.21 6.11
CA ASN A 107 -8.04 10.52 6.74
C ASN A 107 -7.77 10.47 8.26
N VAL A 108 -8.32 9.46 8.95
CA VAL A 108 -8.04 9.26 10.38
C VAL A 108 -6.55 9.02 10.62
N GLY A 109 -5.91 8.19 9.79
CA GLY A 109 -4.46 7.95 9.83
C GLY A 109 -3.65 9.24 9.67
N GLY A 110 -4.08 10.13 8.76
CA GLY A 110 -3.45 11.44 8.56
C GLY A 110 -3.51 12.34 9.80
N VAL A 111 -4.66 12.37 10.50
CA VAL A 111 -4.82 13.14 11.75
C VAL A 111 -3.89 12.59 12.85
N VAL A 112 -3.84 11.26 13.01
CA VAL A 112 -2.97 10.61 13.98
C VAL A 112 -1.49 10.86 13.67
N ALA A 113 -1.09 10.74 12.41
CA ALA A 113 0.28 10.99 11.96
C ALA A 113 0.75 12.43 12.27
N GLY A 114 -0.15 13.41 12.14
CA GLY A 114 0.13 14.80 12.50
C GLY A 114 0.43 15.03 13.99
N GLN A 115 -0.07 14.15 14.88
CA GLN A 115 0.13 14.23 16.32
C GLN A 115 1.32 13.40 16.83
N MET A 116 1.86 12.49 16.01
CA MET A 116 2.94 11.60 16.42
C MET A 116 4.29 12.33 16.54
N PHE A 117 4.56 13.34 15.72
CA PHE A 117 5.82 14.09 15.76
C PHE A 117 5.86 15.10 16.91
N ARG A 118 6.14 14.61 18.12
CA ARG A 118 6.27 15.45 19.31
C ARG A 118 7.62 16.18 19.30
N LYS A 119 7.59 17.49 19.59
CA LYS A 119 8.79 18.37 19.57
C LYS A 119 9.92 17.94 20.52
N TRP A 120 9.61 17.19 21.57
CA TRP A 120 10.56 16.72 22.58
C TRP A 120 11.51 15.59 22.11
N GLU A 121 11.19 14.91 21.00
CA GLU A 121 11.99 13.79 20.44
C GLU A 121 13.00 14.25 19.38
N ALA A 122 13.11 15.55 19.16
CA ALA A 122 14.14 16.11 18.31
C ALA A 122 15.54 15.81 18.91
N PRO A 123 16.55 15.42 18.12
CA PRO A 123 16.60 15.42 16.65
C PRO A 123 16.36 14.05 15.97
N ASN A 124 16.29 12.95 16.72
CA ASN A 124 16.32 11.60 16.15
C ASN A 124 14.95 10.93 16.00
N TYR A 125 13.87 11.45 16.62
CA TYR A 125 12.48 11.00 16.42
C TYR A 125 12.29 9.46 16.43
N LEU A 126 13.06 8.75 17.26
CA LEU A 126 13.18 7.28 17.22
C LEU A 126 11.84 6.58 17.48
N ILE A 127 11.03 7.12 18.40
CA ILE A 127 9.72 6.56 18.75
C ILE A 127 8.78 6.66 17.54
N SER A 128 8.68 7.85 16.96
CA SER A 128 7.84 8.09 15.77
C SER A 128 8.25 7.20 14.60
N LEU A 129 9.56 7.10 14.30
CA LEU A 129 10.07 6.24 13.23
C LEU A 129 9.79 4.76 13.49
N SER A 130 9.96 4.29 14.72
CA SER A 130 9.69 2.90 15.10
C SER A 130 8.22 2.53 14.95
N VAL A 131 7.31 3.47 15.27
CA VAL A 131 5.86 3.26 15.05
C VAL A 131 5.52 3.25 13.56
N CYS A 132 6.17 4.07 12.73
CA CYS A 132 5.98 3.97 11.27
C CYS A 132 6.41 2.61 10.73
N VAL A 133 7.55 2.08 11.17
CA VAL A 133 8.04 0.74 10.79
C VAL A 133 7.07 -0.35 11.25
N SER A 134 6.57 -0.28 12.49
CA SER A 134 5.63 -1.30 13.00
C SER A 134 4.29 -1.27 12.24
N LEU A 135 3.78 -0.09 11.89
CA LEU A 135 2.59 0.06 11.07
C LEU A 135 2.78 -0.50 9.65
N LEU A 136 3.95 -0.27 9.03
CA LEU A 136 4.27 -0.85 7.73
C LEU A 136 4.40 -2.38 7.77
N LEU A 137 5.03 -2.92 8.82
CA LEU A 137 5.10 -4.37 9.04
C LEU A 137 3.71 -4.97 9.24
N MET A 138 2.85 -4.31 10.02
CA MET A 138 1.47 -4.76 10.21
C MET A 138 0.69 -4.73 8.90
N SER A 139 0.87 -3.69 8.08
CA SER A 139 0.28 -3.62 6.73
C SER A 139 0.75 -4.78 5.85
N LEU A 140 2.05 -5.12 5.87
CA LEU A 140 2.61 -6.26 5.12
C LEU A 140 1.98 -7.58 5.57
N ILE A 141 1.79 -7.79 6.86
CA ILE A 141 1.12 -8.98 7.42
C ILE A 141 -0.34 -9.03 6.94
N LEU A 142 -1.08 -7.93 7.05
CA LEU A 142 -2.48 -7.83 6.61
C LEU A 142 -2.65 -8.15 5.12
N ILE A 143 -1.74 -7.67 4.26
CA ILE A 143 -1.78 -7.96 2.82
C ILE A 143 -1.55 -9.45 2.55
N ASN A 144 -0.62 -10.09 3.27
CA ASN A 144 -0.39 -11.53 3.13
C ASN A 144 -1.57 -12.36 3.65
N ILE A 145 -2.22 -11.93 4.73
CA ILE A 145 -3.46 -12.55 5.23
C ILE A 145 -4.57 -12.41 4.19
N LEU A 146 -4.76 -11.22 3.62
CA LEU A 146 -5.79 -10.98 2.61
C LEU A 146 -5.53 -11.85 1.36
N ARG A 147 -4.28 -11.98 0.92
CA ARG A 147 -3.87 -12.89 -0.14
C ARG A 147 -4.26 -14.33 0.17
N TYR A 148 -3.98 -14.78 1.39
CA TYR A 148 -4.30 -16.13 1.83
C TYR A 148 -5.81 -16.37 1.86
N CYS A 149 -6.60 -15.42 2.37
CA CYS A 149 -8.06 -15.47 2.35
C CYS A 149 -8.62 -15.55 0.92
N LEU A 150 -8.12 -14.71 0.01
CA LEU A 150 -8.52 -14.73 -1.40
C LEU A 150 -8.16 -16.06 -2.08
N ASN A 151 -7.00 -16.65 -1.74
CA ASN A 151 -6.61 -17.95 -2.25
C ASN A 151 -7.53 -19.07 -1.75
N LEU A 152 -7.90 -19.03 -0.47
CA LEU A 152 -8.88 -19.97 0.09
C LEU A 152 -10.26 -19.83 -0.58
N GLU A 153 -10.66 -18.62 -0.93
CA GLU A 153 -11.92 -18.37 -1.62
C GLU A 153 -11.87 -18.84 -3.08
N ASN A 154 -10.76 -18.62 -3.78
CA ASN A 154 -10.51 -19.21 -5.10
C ASN A 154 -10.60 -20.74 -5.07
N LEU A 155 -10.01 -21.40 -4.06
CA LEU A 155 -10.11 -22.86 -3.91
C LEU A 155 -11.54 -23.33 -3.62
N LYS A 156 -12.35 -22.54 -2.90
CA LYS A 156 -13.77 -22.83 -2.69
C LYS A 156 -14.57 -22.69 -4.00
N LEU A 157 -14.31 -21.64 -4.76
CA LEU A 157 -14.93 -21.41 -6.07
C LEU A 157 -14.59 -22.53 -7.06
N GLU A 158 -13.35 -23.03 -7.06
CA GLU A 158 -12.95 -24.18 -7.88
C GLU A 158 -13.71 -25.46 -7.50
N LYS A 159 -13.91 -25.71 -6.20
CA LYS A 159 -14.71 -26.85 -5.72
C LYS A 159 -16.19 -26.74 -6.10
N LEU A 160 -16.75 -25.53 -6.07
CA LEU A 160 -18.13 -25.26 -6.49
C LEU A 160 -18.28 -25.37 -8.02
N SER A 161 -17.25 -24.99 -8.79
CA SER A 161 -17.22 -25.12 -10.26
C SER A 161 -17.19 -26.57 -10.72
N ASN A 162 -16.47 -27.42 -10.00
CA ASN A 162 -16.45 -28.87 -10.26
C ASN A 162 -17.74 -29.59 -9.86
N ASN A 163 -18.70 -28.92 -9.19
CA ASN A 163 -19.97 -29.52 -8.81
C ASN A 163 -21.05 -29.16 -9.84
N PRO A 164 -21.51 -30.10 -10.70
CA PRO A 164 -22.40 -29.80 -11.82
C PRO A 164 -23.80 -29.32 -11.39
N SER A 165 -24.18 -29.52 -10.13
CA SER A 165 -25.49 -29.15 -9.58
C SER A 165 -25.57 -27.72 -9.02
N TYR A 166 -24.46 -26.97 -8.99
CA TYR A 166 -24.43 -25.62 -8.43
C TYR A 166 -24.87 -24.58 -9.49
N GLU A 167 -26.06 -24.01 -9.33
CA GLU A 167 -26.52 -22.86 -10.09
C GLU A 167 -25.81 -21.60 -9.60
N TRP A 168 -25.14 -20.93 -10.53
CA TRP A 168 -24.40 -19.72 -10.23
C TRP A 168 -25.35 -18.54 -10.25
N GLU A 169 -25.41 -17.80 -9.14
CA GLU A 169 -26.12 -16.53 -9.14
C GLU A 169 -25.53 -15.60 -10.21
N ILE A 170 -26.36 -14.80 -10.87
CA ILE A 170 -25.88 -13.74 -11.76
C ILE A 170 -25.88 -12.47 -10.92
N ARG A 171 -24.70 -11.93 -10.62
CA ARG A 171 -24.56 -10.67 -9.87
C ARG A 171 -24.12 -9.57 -10.83
N ASP A 172 -24.97 -8.54 -10.97
CA ASP A 172 -24.76 -7.38 -11.84
C ASP A 172 -24.42 -7.73 -13.31
N GLY A 173 -25.06 -8.78 -13.87
CA GLY A 173 -24.88 -9.18 -15.28
C GLY A 173 -23.60 -9.97 -15.58
N ILE A 174 -22.80 -10.30 -14.57
CA ILE A 174 -21.57 -11.10 -14.69
C ILE A 174 -21.85 -12.50 -14.12
N ASN A 175 -21.54 -13.54 -14.90
CA ASN A 175 -21.62 -14.92 -14.43
C ASN A 175 -20.47 -15.19 -13.45
N ILE A 176 -20.79 -15.53 -12.19
CA ILE A 176 -19.77 -15.71 -11.14
C ILE A 176 -18.90 -16.95 -11.41
N ARG A 177 -19.28 -17.83 -12.37
CA ARG A 177 -18.44 -18.96 -12.85
C ARG A 177 -17.05 -18.55 -13.29
N ASP A 178 -16.93 -17.40 -13.97
CA ASP A 178 -15.66 -16.94 -14.56
C ASP A 178 -14.91 -15.94 -13.65
N PHE A 179 -15.48 -15.59 -12.49
CA PHE A 179 -14.84 -14.65 -11.57
C PHE A 179 -13.77 -15.36 -10.73
N ARG A 180 -12.50 -15.00 -10.96
CA ARG A 180 -11.37 -15.42 -10.12
C ARG A 180 -10.79 -14.21 -9.40
N TYR A 181 -10.57 -14.34 -8.09
CA TYR A 181 -9.90 -13.32 -7.31
C TYR A 181 -8.44 -13.19 -7.78
N ILE A 182 -8.00 -11.96 -8.02
CA ILE A 182 -6.65 -11.65 -8.49
C ILE A 182 -5.74 -11.68 -7.26
N LEU A 183 -4.76 -12.59 -7.26
CA LEU A 183 -3.81 -12.78 -6.17
C LEU A 183 -2.73 -11.71 -6.09
#